data_AF-D4MRX8-F1
#
_entry.id   AF-D4MRX8-F1
#
_cell.length_a   1.000
_cell.length_b   1.000
_cell.length_c   1.000
_cell.angle_alpha   90.00
_cell.angle_beta   90.00
_cell.angle_gamma   90.00
#
_symmetry.space_group_name_H-M   'P 1'
#
loop_
_entity.id
_entity.type
_entity.pdbx_description
1 polymer ?
#
loop_
_entity_poly.entity_id
_entity_poly.type
_entity_poly.pdbx_seq_one_letter_code
_entity_poly.pdbx_strand_id
1 'polypeptide(L)' 'MYHYIKERGYAIYPGKLTDADTFRIGVIGEIYEEDIQKLTEIMQEYMEKTEQQ' A
#
# COMPACT_ATOMS: atom_id res chain seq x y z
N MET A 1 5.62 -0.11 6.40
CA MET A 1 4.70 0.18 5.28
C MET A 1 3.23 0.22 5.71
N TYR A 2 2.66 -0.85 6.27
CA TYR A 2 1.22 -0.90 6.63
C TYR A 2 0.72 0.30 7.46
N HIS A 3 1.36 0.60 8.60
CA HIS A 3 0.93 1.72 9.45
C HIS A 3 1.01 3.07 8.72
N TYR A 4 2.07 3.30 7.94
CA TYR A 4 2.24 4.51 7.14
C TYR A 4 1.09 4.74 6.14
N ILE A 5 0.63 3.67 5.49
CA ILE A 5 -0.50 3.69 4.55
C ILE A 5 -1.83 3.85 5.32
N LYS A 6 -1.98 3.15 6.45
CA LYS A 6 -3.21 3.16 7.26
C LYS A 6 -3.52 4.52 7.89
N GLU A 7 -2.50 5.23 8.34
CA GLU A 7 -2.62 6.60 8.86
C GLU A 7 -3.12 7.59 7.80
N ARG A 8 -2.96 7.26 6.50
CA ARG A 8 -3.43 8.07 5.36
C ARG A 8 -4.79 7.61 4.82
N GLY A 9 -5.47 6.72 5.53
CA GLY A 9 -6.83 6.29 5.20
C GLY A 9 -6.94 5.01 4.36
N TYR A 10 -5.84 4.43 3.91
CA TYR A 10 -5.85 3.25 3.03
C TYR A 10 -5.51 1.97 3.79
N ALA A 11 -6.12 0.85 3.41
CA ALA A 11 -5.81 -0.46 3.98
C ALA A 11 -5.19 -1.37 2.91
N ILE A 12 -4.04 -1.95 3.22
CA ILE A 12 -3.44 -3.06 2.48
C ILE A 12 -3.41 -4.30 3.36
N TYR A 13 -3.31 -5.48 2.75
CA TYR A 13 -3.38 -6.75 3.45
C TYR A 13 -2.03 -7.47 3.44
N PRO A 14 -1.73 -8.26 4.48
CA PRO A 14 -0.55 -9.12 4.46
C PRO A 14 -0.63 -10.12 3.29
N GLY A 15 0.53 -10.49 2.79
CA GLY A 15 0.70 -11.57 1.83
C GLY A 15 0.20 -12.90 2.37
N LYS A 16 0.03 -13.86 1.46
CA LYS A 16 -0.43 -15.22 1.80
C LYS A 16 0.67 -16.27 1.67
N LEU A 17 1.71 -15.95 0.89
CA LEU A 17 2.78 -16.91 0.60
C LEU A 17 3.67 -17.07 1.84
N THR A 18 4.08 -18.30 2.12
CA THR A 18 4.98 -18.63 3.23
C THR A 18 6.44 -18.35 2.87
N ASP A 19 6.79 -18.44 1.59
CA ASP A 19 8.18 -18.50 1.14
C ASP A 19 8.68 -17.15 0.57
N ALA A 20 7.82 -16.13 0.57
CA ALA A 20 8.16 -14.81 0.06
C ALA A 20 7.43 -13.71 0.84
N ASP A 21 8.19 -12.67 1.19
CA ASP A 21 7.64 -11.46 1.79
C ASP A 21 6.76 -10.74 0.75
N THR A 22 5.46 -10.81 0.97
CA THR A 22 4.45 -10.29 0.06
C THR A 22 3.39 -9.49 0.80
N PHE A 23 2.71 -8.62 0.06
CA PHE A 23 1.52 -7.90 0.52
C PHE A 23 0.48 -7.91 -0.61
N ARG A 24 -0.75 -7.51 -0.31
CA ARG A 24 -1.87 -7.52 -1.25
C ARG A 24 -2.60 -6.18 -1.25
N ILE A 25 -3.02 -5.79 -2.44
CA ILE A 25 -3.94 -4.67 -2.69
C ILE A 25 -5.23 -5.27 -3.24
N GLY A 26 -6.36 -4.95 -2.61
CA GLY A 26 -7.69 -5.34 -3.09
C GLY A 26 -8.34 -4.18 -3.83
N VAL A 27 -8.93 -4.45 -4.99
CA VAL A 27 -9.59 -3.45 -5.85
C VAL A 27 -11.03 -3.90 -6.11
N ILE A 28 -11.82 -4.04 -5.05
CA ILE A 28 -13.22 -4.51 -5.10
C ILE A 28 -14.09 -3.54 -4.28
N GLY A 29 -15.28 -3.24 -4.78
CA GLY A 29 -16.25 -2.35 -4.14
C GLY A 29 -16.21 -0.95 -4.73
N GLU A 30 -16.54 0.05 -3.91
CA GLU A 30 -16.51 1.48 -4.24
C GLU A 30 -15.06 2.00 -4.24
N ILE A 31 -14.25 1.48 -5.15
CA ILE A 31 -12.86 1.89 -5.37
C ILE A 31 -12.75 2.37 -6.81
N TYR A 32 -12.30 3.60 -6.97
CA TYR A 32 -12.17 4.27 -8.24
C TYR A 32 -10.69 4.42 -8.63
N GLU A 33 -10.43 4.87 -9.85
CA GLU A 33 -9.06 5.01 -10.36
C GLU A 33 -8.24 5.97 -9.48
N GLU A 34 -8.87 7.05 -9.05
CA GLU A 34 -8.27 8.08 -8.20
C GLU A 34 -7.81 7.53 -6.84
N ASP A 35 -8.54 6.55 -6.28
CA ASP A 35 -8.15 5.89 -5.03
C ASP A 35 -6.86 5.08 -5.21
N ILE A 36 -6.73 4.39 -6.35
CA ILE A 36 -5.53 3.62 -6.68
C ILE A 36 -4.36 4.54 -6.97
N GLN A 37 -4.56 5.62 -7.71
CA GLN A 37 -3.54 6.64 -7.95
C GLN A 37 -3.03 7.21 -6.61
N LYS A 38 -3.93 7.62 -5.72
CA LYS A 38 -3.57 8.11 -4.38
C LYS A 38 -2.81 7.08 -3.56
N LEU A 39 -3.25 5.82 -3.57
CA LEU A 39 -2.54 4.73 -2.89
C LEU A 39 -1.12 4.58 -3.44
N THR A 40 -0.93 4.61 -4.76
CA THR A 40 0.39 4.47 -5.38
C THR A 40 1.32 5.64 -5.05
N GLU A 41 0.81 6.88 -5.00
CA GLU A 41 1.58 8.04 -4.54
C GLU A 41 2.08 7.85 -3.10
N ILE A 42 1.19 7.43 -2.19
CA ILE A 42 1.54 7.17 -0.79
C ILE A 42 2.62 6.09 -0.68
N MET A 43 2.52 5.04 -1.51
CA MET A 43 3.51 3.97 -1.55
C MET A 43 4.86 4.48 -2.06
N GLN A 44 4.87 5.29 -3.12
CA GLN A 44 6.09 5.90 -3.64
C GLN A 44 6.76 6.76 -2.56
N GLU A 45 6.01 7.65 -1.89
CA GLU A 45 6.54 8.46 -0.79
C GLU A 45 7.17 7.61 0.32
N TYR A 46 6.56 6.47 0.64
CA TYR A 46 7.11 5.55 1.64
C TYR A 46 8.44 4.96 1.18
N MET A 47 8.53 4.51 -0.07
CA MET A 47 9.75 3.92 -0.63
C MET A 47 10.89 4.93 -0.68
N GLU A 48 10.63 6.14 -1.17
CA GLU A 48 11.61 7.23 -1.22
C GLU A 48 12.14 7.58 0.18
N LYS A 49 11.26 7.62 1.20
CA LYS A 49 11.67 7.86 2.60
C LYS A 49 12.54 6.75 3.16
N THR A 50 12.29 5.50 2.78
CA THR A 50 13.10 4.36 3.22
C THR A 50 14.44 4.26 2.51
N GLU A 51 14.56 4.79 1.29
CA GLU A 51 15.84 4.85 0.55
C GLU A 51 16.76 5.96 1.04
N GLN A 52 16.21 7.01 1.66
CA GLN A 52 16.97 8.13 2.22
C GLN A 52 17.43 7.90 3.68
N GLN A 53 17.18 6.71 4.24
CA GLN A 53 17.62 6.28 5.58
C GLN A 53 18.71 5.22 5.46
#